data_AF-A0A8D8CXJ9-F1
#
_entry.id   AF-A0A8D8CXJ9-F1
#
_cell.length_a   1.000
_cell.length_b   1.000
_cell.length_c   1.000
_cell.angle_alpha   90.00
_cell.angle_beta   90.00
_cell.angle_gamma   90.00
#
_symmetry.space_group_name_H-M   'P 1'
#
loop_
_entity.id
_entity.type
_entity.pdbx_description
1 polymer ?
#
loop_
_entity_poly.entity_id
_entity_poly.type
_entity_poly.pdbx_seq_one_letter_code
_entity_poly.pdbx_strand_id
1 'polypeptide(L)'
;MEYGEAVQNKQRSIEEQIFRLETSVAANLSLVTNYSRQVLDLQTICSNHDRIRNELRKLQPKKSALEKLDSPNSCSEGSDSGEISLDILNISNPVDVFCDMTTFGGRWLVVQQRVDNTVSFNRNWTEYRDGFGQPTSN
;
A
#
# COMPACT_ATOMS: atom_id res chain seq x y z
N MET A 1 -43.92 -57.32 -13.14
CA MET A 1 -44.30 -55.98 -12.61
C MET A 1 -43.19 -55.38 -11.74
N GLU A 2 -42.48 -56.19 -10.95
CA GLU A 2 -41.39 -55.79 -10.04
C GLU A 2 -40.20 -55.05 -10.68
N TYR A 3 -39.83 -55.38 -11.92
CA TYR A 3 -38.73 -54.71 -12.64
C TYR A 3 -39.02 -53.24 -13.00
N GLY A 4 -40.28 -52.88 -13.25
CA GLY A 4 -40.65 -51.50 -13.62
C GLY A 4 -40.54 -50.54 -12.43
N GLU A 5 -40.87 -51.02 -11.24
CA GLU A 5 -40.78 -50.26 -10.00
C GLU A 5 -39.32 -50.00 -9.59
N ALA A 6 -38.44 -50.99 -9.76
CA ALA A 6 -37.01 -50.83 -9.52
C ALA A 6 -36.36 -49.77 -10.44
N VAL A 7 -36.79 -49.71 -11.70
CA VAL A 7 -36.33 -48.69 -12.66
C VAL A 7 -36.82 -47.29 -12.27
N GLN A 8 -38.10 -47.16 -11.90
CA GLN A 8 -38.67 -45.88 -11.45
C GLN A 8 -38.02 -45.36 -10.17
N ASN A 9 -37.70 -46.24 -9.22
CA ASN A 9 -37.03 -45.86 -7.98
C ASN A 9 -35.59 -45.37 -8.24
N LYS A 10 -34.86 -46.01 -9.16
CA LYS A 10 -33.53 -45.54 -9.57
C LYS A 10 -33.61 -44.19 -10.30
N GLN A 11 -34.60 -44.01 -11.17
CA GLN A 11 -34.83 -42.74 -11.87
C GLN A 11 -35.07 -41.59 -10.88
N ARG A 12 -35.95 -41.79 -9.90
CA ARG A 12 -36.21 -40.81 -8.83
C ARG A 12 -34.95 -40.48 -8.03
N SER A 13 -34.15 -41.50 -7.69
CA SER A 13 -32.89 -41.30 -6.96
C SER A 13 -31.86 -40.49 -7.76
N ILE A 14 -31.83 -40.63 -9.09
CA ILE A 14 -30.94 -39.87 -9.97
C ILE A 14 -31.41 -38.41 -10.05
N GLU A 15 -32.70 -38.18 -10.22
CA GLU A 15 -33.30 -36.84 -10.27
C GLU A 15 -33.03 -36.06 -8.97
N GLU A 16 -33.17 -36.70 -7.82
CA GLU A 16 -32.83 -36.09 -6.54
C GLU A 16 -31.35 -35.74 -6.41
N GLN A 17 -30.46 -36.59 -6.92
CA GLN A 17 -29.02 -36.32 -6.91
C GLN A 17 -28.67 -35.15 -7.83
N ILE A 18 -29.28 -35.08 -9.02
CA ILE A 18 -29.12 -33.96 -9.95
C ILE A 18 -29.59 -32.66 -9.29
N PHE A 19 -30.78 -32.65 -8.68
CA PHE A 19 -31.31 -31.47 -8.02
C PHE A 19 -30.41 -30.96 -6.89
N ARG A 20 -29.84 -31.87 -6.08
CA ARG A 20 -28.88 -31.50 -5.03
C ARG A 20 -27.59 -30.91 -5.61
N LEU A 21 -27.08 -31.49 -6.69
CA LEU A 21 -25.89 -30.99 -7.38
C LEU A 21 -26.15 -29.60 -7.98
N GLU A 22 -27.27 -29.41 -8.66
CA GLU A 22 -27.67 -28.11 -9.23
C GLU A 22 -27.76 -27.02 -8.16
N THR A 23 -28.39 -27.34 -7.02
CA THR A 23 -28.51 -26.41 -5.89
C THR A 23 -27.13 -26.04 -5.33
N SER A 24 -26.23 -27.02 -5.19
CA SER A 24 -24.86 -26.77 -4.72
C SER A 24 -24.05 -25.93 -5.71
N VAL A 25 -24.23 -26.16 -7.02
CA VAL A 25 -23.57 -25.37 -8.07
C VAL A 25 -24.07 -23.93 -8.06
N ALA A 26 -25.38 -23.71 -7.91
CA ALA A 26 -25.97 -22.38 -7.83
C ALA A 26 -25.46 -21.59 -6.61
N ALA A 27 -25.33 -22.25 -5.45
CA ALA A 27 -24.77 -21.65 -4.23
C ALA A 27 -23.28 -21.29 -4.42
N ASN A 28 -22.49 -22.21 -4.96
CA ASN A 28 -21.06 -21.97 -5.24
C ASN A 28 -20.87 -20.85 -6.27
N LEU A 29 -21.69 -20.78 -7.30
CA LEU A 29 -21.65 -19.71 -8.30
C LEU A 29 -21.97 -18.35 -7.68
N SER A 30 -22.95 -18.31 -6.76
CA SER A 30 -23.27 -17.09 -6.01
C SER A 30 -22.11 -16.64 -5.13
N LEU A 31 -21.38 -17.58 -4.52
CA LEU A 31 -20.19 -17.29 -3.74
C LEU A 31 -19.06 -16.73 -4.63
N VAL A 32 -18.76 -17.41 -5.74
CA VAL A 32 -17.72 -17.00 -6.69
C VAL A 32 -18.04 -15.63 -7.29
N THR A 33 -19.29 -15.37 -7.67
CA THR A 33 -19.70 -14.06 -8.20
C THR A 33 -19.58 -12.96 -7.16
N ASN A 34 -19.86 -13.22 -5.89
CA ASN A 34 -19.64 -12.26 -4.80
C ASN A 34 -18.15 -11.93 -4.64
N TYR A 35 -17.28 -12.94 -4.55
CA TYR A 35 -15.83 -12.74 -4.46
C TYR A 35 -15.28 -11.98 -5.67
N SER A 36 -15.74 -12.31 -6.88
CA SER A 36 -15.34 -11.58 -8.09
C SER A 36 -15.69 -10.10 -8.01
N ARG A 37 -16.87 -9.74 -7.48
CA ARG A 37 -17.23 -8.32 -7.26
C ARG A 37 -16.30 -7.65 -6.25
N GLN A 38 -16.00 -8.30 -5.13
CA GLN A 38 -15.08 -7.75 -4.13
C GLN A 38 -13.67 -7.49 -4.71
N VAL A 39 -13.17 -8.41 -5.54
CA VAL A 39 -11.88 -8.25 -6.22
C VAL A 39 -11.92 -7.09 -7.21
N LEU A 40 -13.00 -6.95 -7.99
CA LEU A 40 -13.21 -5.84 -8.93
C LEU A 40 -13.28 -4.47 -8.23
N ASP A 41 -13.97 -4.40 -7.09
CA ASP A 41 -14.07 -3.17 -6.29
C ASP A 41 -12.69 -2.76 -5.77
N LEU A 42 -11.94 -3.72 -5.22
CA LEU A 42 -10.55 -3.49 -4.78
C LEU A 42 -9.63 -3.05 -5.92
N GLN A 43 -9.73 -3.68 -7.10
CA GLN A 43 -8.94 -3.30 -8.28
C GLN A 43 -9.26 -1.87 -8.74
N THR A 44 -10.53 -1.47 -8.67
CA THR A 44 -10.98 -0.12 -9.03
C THR A 44 -10.40 0.93 -8.08
N ILE A 45 -10.40 0.64 -6.77
CA ILE A 45 -9.80 1.52 -5.76
C ILE A 45 -8.28 1.66 -5.99
N CYS A 46 -7.57 0.56 -6.21
CA CYS A 46 -6.12 0.58 -6.47
C CYS A 46 -5.76 1.36 -7.75
N SER A 47 -6.50 1.16 -8.85
CA SER A 47 -6.28 1.88 -10.11
C SER A 47 -6.47 3.40 -9.95
N ASN A 48 -7.52 3.81 -9.23
CA ASN A 48 -7.75 5.21 -8.92
C ASN A 48 -6.66 5.79 -8.01
N HIS A 49 -6.17 5.02 -7.03
CA HIS A 49 -5.10 5.43 -6.13
C HIS A 49 -3.79 5.73 -6.88
N ASP A 50 -3.38 4.88 -7.81
CA ASP A 50 -2.15 5.12 -8.59
C ASP A 50 -2.27 6.32 -9.52
N ARG A 51 -3.46 6.55 -10.10
CA ARG A 51 -3.70 7.74 -10.93
C ARG A 51 -3.61 9.02 -10.11
N ILE A 52 -4.28 9.08 -8.95
CA ILE A 52 -4.23 10.23 -8.04
C ILE A 52 -2.80 10.48 -7.55
N ARG A 53 -2.06 9.43 -7.18
CA ARG A 53 -0.65 9.52 -6.77
C ARG A 53 0.23 10.14 -7.87
N ASN A 54 0.03 9.73 -9.12
CA ASN A 54 0.79 10.26 -10.26
C ASN A 54 0.46 11.72 -10.56
N GLU A 55 -0.81 12.14 -10.41
CA GLU A 55 -1.18 13.54 -10.55
C GLU A 55 -0.64 14.40 -9.38
N LEU A 56 -0.67 13.89 -8.15
CA LEU A 56 -0.09 14.56 -6.98
C LEU A 56 1.41 14.83 -7.15
N ARG A 57 2.17 13.89 -7.71
CA ARG A 57 3.61 14.09 -8.02
C ARG A 57 3.86 15.26 -8.96
N LYS A 58 2.97 15.54 -9.91
CA LYS A 58 3.13 16.67 -10.84
C LYS A 58 2.87 18.02 -10.17
N LEU A 59 2.03 18.02 -9.13
CA LEU A 59 1.64 19.20 -8.37
C LEU A 59 2.55 19.45 -7.16
N GLN A 60 3.47 18.53 -6.83
CA GLN A 60 4.47 18.78 -5.80
C GLN A 60 5.22 20.05 -6.17
N PRO A 61 5.25 21.06 -5.27
CA PRO A 61 5.97 22.29 -5.54
C PRO A 61 7.41 21.92 -5.82
N LYS A 62 7.91 22.31 -7.00
CA LYS A 62 9.35 22.37 -7.23
C LYS A 62 9.87 23.38 -6.22
N LYS A 63 10.41 22.92 -5.09
CA LYS A 63 11.11 23.76 -4.12
C LYS A 63 12.16 24.53 -4.92
N SER A 64 11.87 25.80 -5.18
CA SER A 64 12.69 26.65 -6.03
C SER A 64 14.07 26.74 -5.40
N ALA A 65 15.11 26.63 -6.22
CA ALA A 65 16.51 26.71 -5.86
C ALA A 65 16.90 28.11 -5.33
N LEU A 66 16.28 28.55 -4.23
CA LEU A 66 16.45 29.86 -3.63
C LEU A 66 16.48 29.77 -2.10
N GLU A 67 17.43 29.01 -1.56
CA GLU A 67 17.94 29.13 -0.19
C GLU A 67 19.31 28.43 -0.15
N LYS A 68 20.36 29.14 -0.56
CA LYS A 68 21.75 28.64 -0.61
C LYS A 68 22.65 29.32 0.43
N LEU A 69 22.09 29.69 1.58
CA LEU A 69 22.88 30.28 2.65
C LEU A 69 22.51 29.60 3.98
N ASP A 70 23.48 28.91 4.57
CA ASP A 70 23.44 28.23 5.88
C ASP A 70 22.44 27.07 6.06
N SER A 71 22.38 26.12 5.11
CA SER A 71 21.79 24.81 5.44
C SER A 71 22.75 23.99 6.31
N PRO A 72 22.32 23.44 7.45
CA PRO A 72 23.18 22.61 8.29
C PRO A 72 23.54 21.32 7.56
N ASN A 73 24.69 20.74 7.90
CA ASN A 73 25.17 19.49 7.30
C ASN A 73 24.81 18.24 8.13
N SER A 74 24.19 18.43 9.30
CA SER A 74 23.83 17.36 10.24
C SER A 74 22.71 17.81 11.18
N CYS A 75 22.11 16.87 11.91
CA CYS A 75 21.14 17.14 12.98
C CYS A 75 21.80 17.60 14.30
N SER A 76 23.05 18.07 14.27
CA SER A 76 23.78 18.44 15.48
C SER A 76 23.22 19.69 16.16
N GLU A 77 22.53 20.52 15.39
CA GLU A 77 21.97 21.81 15.79
C GLU A 77 20.45 21.81 15.65
N GLY A 78 19.76 22.46 16.59
CA GLY A 78 18.31 22.49 16.67
C GLY A 78 17.81 22.43 18.11
N SER A 79 16.56 22.84 18.33
CA SER A 79 15.89 22.75 19.63
C SER A 79 14.75 21.74 19.64
N ASP A 80 14.01 21.65 18.53
CA ASP A 80 12.85 20.78 18.38
C ASP A 80 13.08 19.71 17.31
N SER A 81 12.46 18.55 17.50
CA SER A 81 12.42 17.50 16.47
C SER A 81 11.57 17.95 15.29
N GLY A 82 12.04 17.72 14.07
CA GLY A 82 11.33 18.19 12.88
C GLY A 82 12.03 17.89 11.57
N GLU A 83 11.36 18.26 10.49
CA GLU A 83 11.89 18.17 9.14
C GLU A 83 12.84 19.34 8.87
N ILE A 84 14.02 19.05 8.35
CA ILE A 84 15.02 20.04 7.95
C ILE A 84 15.73 19.59 6.66
N SER A 85 16.16 20.55 5.84
CA SER A 85 17.00 20.28 4.67
C SER A 85 18.47 20.26 5.08
N LEU A 86 19.15 19.13 4.91
CA LEU A 86 20.60 19.04 5.15
C LEU A 86 21.38 19.18 3.84
N ASP A 87 22.41 20.03 3.85
CA ASP A 87 23.42 20.06 2.79
C ASP A 87 24.59 19.14 3.18
N ILE A 88 24.48 17.87 2.78
CA ILE A 88 25.48 16.87 3.09
C ILE A 88 26.64 17.02 2.10
N LEU A 89 27.78 17.48 2.62
CA LEU A 89 29.06 17.62 1.92
C LEU A 89 29.12 18.70 0.82
N ASN A 90 28.13 19.59 0.66
CA ASN A 90 28.11 20.65 -0.37
C ASN A 90 28.27 20.15 -1.82
N ILE A 91 28.08 18.84 -2.05
CA ILE A 91 28.31 18.16 -3.34
C ILE A 91 27.00 17.76 -4.00
N SER A 92 25.90 17.67 -3.24
CA SER A 92 24.57 17.29 -3.72
C SER A 92 23.52 18.38 -3.47
N ASN A 93 22.33 18.21 -4.05
CA ASN A 93 21.19 19.01 -3.62
C ASN A 93 20.87 18.70 -2.14
N PRO A 94 20.40 19.70 -1.37
CA PRO A 94 19.95 19.47 0.00
C PRO A 94 18.91 18.35 0.07
N VAL A 95 19.00 17.52 1.10
CA VAL A 95 18.10 16.39 1.33
C VAL A 95 17.21 16.72 2.51
N ASP A 96 15.90 16.60 2.32
CA ASP A 96 14.92 16.76 3.40
C ASP A 96 14.96 15.50 4.29
N VAL A 97 15.19 15.70 5.59
CA VAL A 97 15.34 14.64 6.59
C VAL A 97 14.58 14.99 7.86
N PHE A 98 14.32 13.99 8.70
CA PHE A 98 13.79 14.20 10.05
C PHE A 98 14.92 14.15 11.08
N CYS A 99 15.06 15.22 11.86
CA CYS A 99 15.95 15.26 13.02
C CYS A 99 15.14 15.03 14.30
N ASP A 100 15.54 14.04 15.10
CA ASP A 100 15.00 13.83 16.44
C ASP A 100 15.93 14.46 17.48
N MET A 101 15.44 15.53 18.12
CA MET A 101 16.13 16.32 19.14
C MET A 101 15.73 15.92 20.57
N THR A 102 14.91 14.88 20.73
CA THR A 102 14.33 14.48 22.01
C THR A 102 14.85 13.13 22.51
N THR A 103 14.88 12.13 21.63
CA THR A 103 15.19 10.74 22.01
C THR A 103 16.68 10.59 22.35
N PHE A 104 16.99 9.98 23.49
CA PHE A 104 18.38 9.73 23.95
C PHE A 104 19.32 10.95 23.89
N GLY A 105 18.82 12.14 24.23
CA GLY A 105 19.61 13.37 24.20
C GLY A 105 19.63 14.09 22.84
N GLY A 106 18.82 13.61 21.90
CA GLY A 106 18.58 14.27 20.61
C GLY A 106 19.73 14.17 19.63
N ARG A 107 19.69 15.03 18.61
CA ARG A 107 20.69 15.13 17.53
C ARG A 107 20.75 13.90 16.64
N TRP A 108 19.66 13.15 16.54
CA TRP A 108 19.58 11.96 15.71
C TRP A 108 19.06 12.30 14.33
N LEU A 109 19.80 11.87 13.31
CA LEU A 109 19.29 11.77 11.95
C LEU A 109 18.47 10.49 11.83
N VAL A 110 17.17 10.62 11.56
CA VAL A 110 16.31 9.44 11.35
C VAL A 110 16.47 8.95 9.91
N VAL A 111 17.07 7.77 9.76
CA VAL A 111 17.29 7.13 8.45
C VAL A 111 16.11 6.27 7.99
N GLN A 112 15.28 5.82 8.93
CA GLN A 112 14.09 5.01 8.65
C GLN A 112 13.10 5.11 9.82
N GLN A 113 11.83 5.33 9.54
CA GLN A 113 10.75 5.34 10.53
C GLN A 113 9.50 4.63 10.00
N ARG A 114 8.73 4.01 10.90
CA ARG A 114 7.37 3.51 10.66
C ARG A 114 6.45 3.95 11.79
N VAL A 115 5.31 4.53 11.42
CA VAL A 115 4.28 4.98 12.36
C VAL A 115 2.97 4.22 12.15
N ASP A 116 2.43 4.23 10.93
CA ASP A 116 1.05 3.78 10.65
C ASP A 116 0.92 2.78 9.49
N ASN A 117 2.04 2.23 9.00
CA ASN A 117 2.10 1.30 7.85
C ASN A 117 1.51 1.82 6.52
N THR A 118 1.27 3.12 6.38
CA THR A 118 0.74 3.72 5.15
C THR A 118 1.71 3.64 3.97
N VAL A 119 3.01 3.59 4.24
CA VAL A 119 4.06 3.47 3.23
C VAL A 119 4.54 2.01 3.14
N SER A 120 4.38 1.39 1.96
CA SER A 120 4.97 0.06 1.69
C SER A 120 6.48 0.14 1.58
N PHE A 121 7.17 -0.84 2.17
CA PHE A 121 8.62 -1.04 2.07
C PHE A 121 8.98 -2.20 1.13
N ASN A 122 8.00 -2.93 0.60
CA ASN A 122 8.27 -3.90 -0.44
C ASN A 122 8.52 -3.15 -1.77
N ARG A 123 9.77 -2.73 -1.98
CA ARG A 123 10.21 -1.83 -3.05
C ARG A 123 11.40 -2.40 -3.81
N ASN A 124 11.60 -1.91 -5.03
CA ASN A 124 12.76 -2.31 -5.83
C ASN A 124 14.04 -1.58 -5.39
N TRP A 125 15.19 -2.01 -5.93
CA TRP A 125 16.50 -1.45 -5.58
C TRP A 125 16.62 0.05 -5.87
N THR A 126 16.09 0.51 -7.01
CA THR A 126 16.15 1.92 -7.42
C THR A 126 15.43 2.81 -6.40
N GLU A 127 14.26 2.38 -5.93
CA GLU A 127 13.50 3.11 -4.89
C GLU A 127 14.24 3.14 -3.55
N TYR A 128 14.91 2.06 -3.16
CA TYR A 128 15.75 2.05 -1.95
C TYR A 128 16.98 2.94 -2.06
N ARG A 129 17.61 3.00 -3.24
CA ARG A 129 18.77 3.86 -3.51
C ARG A 129 18.38 5.34 -3.48
N ASP A 130 17.25 5.69 -4.10
CA ASP A 130 16.81 7.08 -4.26
C ASP A 130 16.03 7.60 -3.03
N GLY A 131 15.51 6.69 -2.20
CA GLY A 131 14.67 7.02 -1.03
C GLY A 131 13.17 7.04 -1.37
N PHE A 132 12.34 6.72 -0.37
CA PHE A 132 10.88 6.77 -0.47
C PHE A 132 10.22 7.13 0.86
N GLY A 133 8.97 7.61 0.80
CA GLY A 133 8.24 8.10 1.96
C GLY A 133 8.35 9.62 2.11
N GLN A 134 7.92 10.16 3.25
CA GLN A 134 8.10 11.56 3.60
C GLN A 134 8.83 11.64 4.96
N PRO A 135 9.75 12.61 5.13
CA PRO A 135 10.50 12.82 6.38
C PRO A 135 9.66 13.52 7.47
N THR A 136 8.33 13.41 7.44
CA THR A 136 7.44 14.00 8.43
C THR A 136 7.11 13.01 9.54
N SER A 137 7.22 13.43 10.81
CA SER A 137 6.55 12.71 11.90
C SER A 137 5.07 13.09 11.88
N ASN A 138 4.20 12.14 11.54
CA ASN A 138 2.76 12.25 11.82
C ASN A 138 2.49 12.11 13.31
#